data_AF-A0A1V9K937-F1
#
_entry.id   AF-A0A1V9K937-F1
#
_cell.length_a   1.000
_cell.length_b   1.000
_cell.length_c   1.000
_cell.angle_alpha   90.00
_cell.angle_beta   90.00
_cell.angle_gamma   90.00
#
_symmetry.space_group_name_H-M   'P 1'
#
loop_
_entity.id
_entity.type
_entity.pdbx_description
1 polymer ?
#
loop_
_entity_poly.entity_id
_entity_poly.type
_entity_poly.pdbx_seq_one_letter_code
_entity_poly.pdbx_strand_id
1 'polypeptide(L)'
;MTVRRTTAPALALALALLLLVLGGAGQARAVGYRYWSFWDLAGGKWTYATQGPSTARPSDGDVEGFRFAVSEDSRHAVQPRGKRDFAAICAGTAAERGMKRVALVIDSGTAADAPSGERPPAPRTACARVAPDASTAEALAAVAKPLRYDTNALLCAISGYPRTGCGDQVAASEPTASARPGAAEPAGHGPSVGLWAGVAAVAALGAAAVRQARRRRG
;
A
#
# COMPACT_ATOMS: atom_id res chain seq x y z
N MET A 1 64.90 9.04 7.24
CA MET A 1 64.03 9.38 6.08
C MET A 1 62.66 8.76 6.30
N THR A 2 61.67 9.60 6.56
CA THR A 2 60.27 9.25 6.87
C THR A 2 59.51 8.93 5.58
N VAL A 3 59.20 7.65 5.35
CA VAL A 3 58.35 7.24 4.22
C VAL A 3 56.89 7.45 4.59
N ARG A 4 56.28 8.48 3.99
CA ARG A 4 54.88 8.85 4.12
C ARG A 4 53.99 7.70 3.61
N ARG A 5 53.14 7.15 4.48
CA ARG A 5 52.15 6.12 4.15
C ARG A 5 51.19 6.63 3.07
N THR A 6 51.15 5.96 1.92
CA THR A 6 50.23 6.25 0.81
C THR A 6 48.90 5.52 1.01
N THR A 7 48.17 5.86 2.08
CA THR A 7 46.84 5.27 2.40
C THR A 7 45.68 6.08 1.83
N ALA A 8 45.93 7.30 1.34
CA ALA A 8 44.90 8.23 0.89
C ALA A 8 44.05 7.77 -0.34
N PRO A 9 44.61 7.17 -1.42
CA PRO A 9 43.82 6.95 -2.63
C PRO A 9 42.87 5.73 -2.53
N ALA A 10 43.24 4.72 -1.72
CA ALA A 10 42.40 3.54 -1.51
C ALA A 10 41.16 3.86 -0.66
N LEU A 11 41.30 4.76 0.32
CA LEU A 11 40.18 5.21 1.15
C LEU A 11 39.17 6.03 0.34
N ALA A 12 39.66 6.89 -0.56
CA ALA A 12 38.80 7.72 -1.42
C ALA A 12 38.00 6.89 -2.43
N LEU A 13 38.60 5.84 -3.01
CA LEU A 13 37.91 4.95 -3.95
C LEU A 13 36.85 4.08 -3.24
N ALA A 14 37.17 3.57 -2.05
CA ALA A 14 36.22 2.83 -1.23
C ALA A 14 35.05 3.72 -0.77
N LEU A 15 35.31 4.98 -0.43
CA LEU A 15 34.28 5.95 -0.07
C LEU A 15 33.38 6.32 -1.26
N ALA A 16 33.95 6.48 -2.45
CA ALA A 16 33.19 6.74 -3.67
C ALA A 16 32.28 5.55 -4.06
N LEU A 17 32.79 4.32 -3.97
CA LEU A 17 31.99 3.10 -4.18
C LEU A 17 30.89 2.95 -3.12
N LEU A 18 31.18 3.26 -1.85
CA LEU A 18 30.19 3.25 -0.78
C LEU A 18 29.10 4.31 -1.01
N LEU A 19 29.46 5.52 -1.46
CA LEU A 19 28.51 6.59 -1.79
C LEU A 19 27.64 6.24 -3.02
N LEU A 20 28.18 5.53 -4.01
CA LEU A 20 27.42 5.02 -5.16
C LEU A 20 26.44 3.91 -4.77
N VAL A 21 26.83 3.01 -3.85
CA VAL A 21 25.93 1.96 -3.32
C VAL A 21 24.85 2.55 -2.41
N LEU A 22 25.19 3.57 -1.61
CA LEU A 22 24.23 4.28 -0.75
C LEU A 22 23.32 5.23 -1.53
N GLY A 23 23.78 5.78 -2.66
CA GLY A 23 23.03 6.74 -3.49
C GLY A 23 22.11 6.12 -4.53
N GLY A 24 22.26 4.83 -4.83
CA GLY A 24 21.48 4.11 -5.85
C GLY A 24 20.18 3.47 -5.38
N ALA A 25 19.89 3.49 -4.08
CA ALA A 25 18.60 3.04 -3.55
C ALA A 25 17.58 4.18 -3.68
N GLY A 26 16.99 4.33 -4.88
CA GLY A 26 15.80 5.15 -5.04
C GLY A 26 14.77 4.68 -4.02
N GLN A 27 14.43 5.53 -3.05
CA GLN A 27 13.38 5.20 -2.10
C GLN A 27 12.08 5.07 -2.90
N ALA A 28 11.60 3.85 -3.10
CA ALA A 28 10.24 3.61 -3.55
C ALA A 28 9.31 4.17 -2.47
N ARG A 29 8.96 5.45 -2.58
CA ARG A 29 7.98 6.07 -1.70
C ARG A 29 6.62 5.58 -2.16
N ALA A 30 6.02 4.71 -1.35
CA ALA A 30 4.61 4.40 -1.50
C ALA A 30 3.84 5.72 -1.44
N VAL A 31 3.01 5.98 -2.45
CA VAL A 31 2.08 7.13 -2.42
C VAL A 31 0.89 6.85 -1.50
N GLY A 32 0.74 5.59 -1.08
CA GLY A 32 -0.22 5.17 -0.09
C GLY A 32 -0.38 3.65 -0.09
N TYR A 33 -1.33 3.21 0.73
CA TYR A 33 -1.69 1.82 0.90
C TYR A 33 -3.13 1.62 0.43
N ARG A 34 -3.40 0.48 -0.20
CA ARG A 34 -4.75 0.07 -0.60
C ARG A 34 -5.35 -0.85 0.46
N TYR A 35 -6.34 -0.37 1.21
CA TYR A 35 -6.90 -1.11 2.35
C TYR A 35 -8.35 -0.73 2.64
N TRP A 36 -9.00 -1.53 3.50
CA TRP A 36 -10.28 -1.20 4.13
C TRP A 36 -10.05 -0.33 5.36
N SER A 37 -10.39 0.95 5.25
CA SER A 37 -10.43 1.88 6.39
C SER A 37 -11.73 1.72 7.18
N PHE A 38 -11.67 1.98 8.49
CA PHE A 38 -12.78 1.83 9.43
C PHE A 38 -13.12 3.18 10.09
N TRP A 39 -14.42 3.47 10.19
CA TRP A 39 -14.93 4.79 10.55
C TRP A 39 -16.13 4.70 11.47
N ASP A 40 -16.12 5.51 12.54
CA ASP A 40 -17.26 5.73 13.41
C ASP A 40 -18.06 6.95 12.90
N LEU A 41 -19.39 6.91 12.94
CA LEU A 41 -20.21 8.09 12.69
C LEU A 41 -20.52 8.83 14.00
N ALA A 42 -19.82 9.93 14.26
CA ALA A 42 -20.04 10.78 15.43
C ALA A 42 -20.62 12.14 15.02
N GLY A 43 -21.77 12.52 15.59
CA GLY A 43 -22.42 13.81 15.28
C GLY A 43 -22.72 14.01 13.79
N GLY A 44 -23.05 12.92 13.08
CA GLY A 44 -23.32 12.92 11.63
C GLY A 44 -22.07 13.04 10.75
N LYS A 45 -20.87 13.03 11.33
CA LYS A 45 -19.60 13.11 10.60
C LYS A 45 -18.80 11.83 10.79
N TRP A 46 -18.07 11.44 9.76
CA TRP A 46 -17.14 10.34 9.85
C TRP A 46 -15.91 10.75 10.67
N THR A 47 -15.58 9.93 11.64
CA THR A 47 -14.34 10.00 12.41
C THR A 47 -13.58 8.71 12.14
N TYR A 48 -12.28 8.83 11.82
CA TYR A 48 -11.46 7.63 11.63
C TYR A 48 -11.41 6.87 12.95
N ALA A 49 -11.73 5.57 12.91
CA ALA A 49 -11.85 4.78 14.13
C ALA A 49 -10.47 4.63 14.80
N THR A 50 -10.44 4.84 16.11
CA THR A 50 -9.22 4.66 16.92
C THR A 50 -9.06 3.23 17.43
N GLN A 51 -10.12 2.43 17.33
CA GLN A 51 -10.17 1.02 17.67
C GLN A 51 -10.39 0.18 16.40
N GLY A 52 -9.93 -1.07 16.41
CA GLY A 52 -10.18 -2.00 15.32
C GLY A 52 -11.61 -2.55 15.34
N PRO A 53 -12.14 -3.04 14.20
CA PRO A 53 -13.50 -3.59 14.13
C PRO A 53 -13.78 -4.71 15.11
N SER A 54 -12.76 -5.51 15.47
CA SER A 54 -12.90 -6.63 16.42
C SER A 54 -12.99 -6.19 17.88
N THR A 55 -12.62 -4.95 18.19
CA THR A 55 -12.63 -4.40 19.55
C THR A 55 -13.73 -3.37 19.75
N ALA A 56 -14.07 -2.62 18.71
CA ALA A 56 -15.13 -1.62 18.75
C ALA A 56 -16.48 -2.28 19.07
N ARG A 57 -17.18 -1.78 20.09
CA ARG A 57 -18.48 -2.27 20.55
C ARG A 57 -19.53 -1.14 20.42
N PRO A 58 -20.09 -0.91 19.22
CA PRO A 58 -21.12 0.11 19.01
C PRO A 58 -22.38 -0.16 19.83
N SER A 59 -23.14 0.89 20.11
CA SER A 59 -24.48 0.86 20.71
C SER A 59 -25.56 0.50 19.67
N ASP A 60 -26.77 0.15 20.14
CA ASP A 60 -27.93 0.12 19.24
C ASP A 60 -28.16 1.52 18.67
N GLY A 61 -28.31 1.62 17.35
CA GLY A 61 -28.47 2.91 16.69
C GLY A 61 -27.21 3.46 16.03
N ASP A 62 -26.04 2.90 16.33
CA ASP A 62 -24.79 3.41 15.78
C ASP A 62 -24.62 3.03 14.31
N VAL A 63 -23.85 3.88 13.60
CA VAL A 63 -23.53 3.72 12.19
C VAL A 63 -22.02 3.61 12.04
N GLU A 64 -21.58 2.51 11.45
CA GLU A 64 -20.18 2.16 11.24
C GLU A 64 -19.87 2.10 9.74
N GLY A 65 -18.67 2.56 9.37
CA GLY A 65 -18.27 2.73 7.98
C GLY A 65 -17.02 1.93 7.61
N PHE A 66 -17.09 1.23 6.49
CA PHE A 66 -15.97 0.55 5.85
C PHE A 66 -15.75 1.14 4.47
N ARG A 67 -14.53 1.64 4.21
CA ARG A 67 -14.18 2.25 2.93
C ARG A 67 -12.89 1.66 2.39
N PHE A 68 -12.99 1.01 1.24
CA PHE A 68 -11.84 0.53 0.49
C PHE A 68 -11.29 1.64 -0.40
N ALA A 69 -10.05 2.04 -0.20
CA ALA A 69 -9.40 3.10 -0.98
C ALA A 69 -7.87 2.97 -0.94
N VAL A 70 -7.21 3.72 -1.82
CA VAL A 70 -5.80 4.06 -1.63
C VAL A 70 -5.71 5.30 -0.73
N SER A 71 -4.94 5.22 0.35
CA SER A 71 -4.75 6.35 1.27
C SER A 71 -3.32 6.39 1.79
N GLU A 72 -2.77 7.59 1.94
CA GLU A 72 -1.39 7.80 2.43
C GLU A 72 -1.24 7.34 3.88
N ASP A 73 -2.14 7.81 4.73
CA ASP A 73 -2.23 7.49 6.16
C ASP A 73 -3.67 7.62 6.66
N SER A 74 -3.88 7.45 7.98
CA SER A 74 -5.19 7.57 8.61
C SER A 74 -5.73 9.01 8.66
N ARG A 75 -4.86 10.04 8.61
CA ARG A 75 -5.26 11.46 8.66
C ARG A 75 -5.81 11.92 7.31
N HIS A 76 -5.35 11.30 6.23
CA HIS A 76 -5.76 11.58 4.85
C HIS A 76 -6.59 10.44 4.26
N ALA A 77 -7.12 9.55 5.10
CA ALA A 77 -7.92 8.43 4.65
C ALA A 77 -9.24 8.89 4.01
N VAL A 78 -9.59 8.25 2.89
CA VAL A 78 -10.82 8.56 2.17
C VAL A 78 -12.01 8.07 2.99
N GLN A 79 -13.01 8.93 3.19
CA GLN A 79 -14.20 8.62 3.97
C GLN A 79 -15.23 7.76 3.19
N PRO A 80 -16.06 6.97 3.89
CA PRO A 80 -17.16 6.23 3.27
C PRO A 80 -18.19 7.15 2.61
N ARG A 81 -18.63 6.77 1.41
CA ARG A 81 -19.71 7.44 0.68
C ARG A 81 -21.06 6.78 0.96
N GLY A 82 -22.14 7.49 0.64
CA GLY A 82 -23.50 6.96 0.74
C GLY A 82 -24.25 7.42 1.99
N LYS A 83 -25.35 6.71 2.29
CA LYS A 83 -26.26 7.05 3.40
C LYS A 83 -25.58 6.86 4.74
N ARG A 84 -25.85 7.76 5.68
CA ARG A 84 -25.31 7.75 7.05
C ARG A 84 -26.41 7.76 8.12
N ASP A 85 -27.66 7.67 7.70
CA ASP A 85 -28.81 7.76 8.60
C ASP A 85 -29.22 6.35 9.08
N PHE A 86 -29.11 6.11 10.38
CA PHE A 86 -29.44 4.81 10.98
C PHE A 86 -30.89 4.41 10.68
N ALA A 87 -31.84 5.34 10.86
CA ALA A 87 -33.26 5.04 10.69
C ALA A 87 -33.57 4.59 9.25
N ALA A 88 -32.97 5.22 8.25
CA ALA A 88 -33.10 4.86 6.85
C ALA A 88 -32.41 3.53 6.51
N ILE A 89 -31.23 3.25 7.08
CA ILE A 89 -30.49 2.00 6.83
C ILE A 89 -31.20 0.80 7.49
N CYS A 90 -31.71 0.98 8.70
CA CYS A 90 -32.30 -0.05 9.53
C CYS A 90 -33.84 -0.08 9.48
N ALA A 91 -34.48 0.64 8.55
CA ALA A 91 -35.94 0.72 8.45
C ALA A 91 -36.62 -0.66 8.35
N GLY A 92 -35.97 -1.63 7.69
CA GLY A 92 -36.48 -3.01 7.54
C GLY A 92 -36.11 -3.95 8.70
N THR A 93 -35.32 -3.50 9.67
CA THR A 93 -34.82 -4.34 10.78
C THR A 93 -35.52 -3.95 12.07
N ALA A 94 -36.54 -4.73 12.43
CA ALA A 94 -37.24 -4.57 13.69
C ALA A 94 -36.28 -4.71 14.89
N ALA A 95 -36.48 -3.86 15.90
CA ALA A 95 -35.82 -4.01 17.18
C ALA A 95 -36.27 -5.32 17.86
N GLU A 96 -35.36 -5.95 18.58
CA GLU A 96 -35.61 -7.21 19.28
C GLU A 96 -35.02 -7.11 20.69
N ARG A 97 -35.76 -7.57 21.70
CA ARG A 97 -35.31 -7.49 23.09
C ARG A 97 -34.02 -8.30 23.25
N GLY A 98 -33.03 -7.71 23.90
CA GLY A 98 -31.74 -8.36 24.14
C GLY A 98 -30.80 -8.34 22.93
N MET A 99 -31.16 -7.63 21.85
CA MET A 99 -30.32 -7.45 20.67
C MET A 99 -30.11 -5.97 20.39
N LYS A 100 -28.99 -5.64 19.75
CA LYS A 100 -28.74 -4.30 19.20
C LYS A 100 -28.72 -4.34 17.68
N ARG A 101 -28.98 -3.20 17.06
CA ARG A 101 -28.85 -2.98 15.62
C ARG A 101 -27.71 -2.02 15.35
N VAL A 102 -26.86 -2.41 14.42
CA VAL A 102 -25.74 -1.60 13.94
C VAL A 102 -25.91 -1.41 12.45
N ALA A 103 -25.97 -0.15 12.02
CA ALA A 103 -26.02 0.20 10.61
C ALA A 103 -24.59 0.18 10.04
N LEU A 104 -24.41 -0.48 8.91
CA LEU A 104 -23.11 -0.65 8.26
C LEU A 104 -23.14 0.00 6.88
N VAL A 105 -22.20 0.91 6.63
CA VAL A 105 -21.93 1.48 5.32
C VAL A 105 -20.72 0.76 4.75
N ILE A 106 -20.93 -0.02 3.68
CA ILE A 106 -19.89 -0.82 3.03
C ILE A 106 -19.62 -0.19 1.67
N ASP A 107 -18.53 0.55 1.58
CA ASP A 107 -18.10 1.24 0.37
C ASP A 107 -16.83 0.60 -0.20
N SER A 108 -17.02 -0.27 -1.20
CA SER A 108 -15.95 -1.03 -1.85
C SER A 108 -15.00 -0.20 -2.74
N GLY A 109 -15.08 1.12 -2.73
CA GLY A 109 -14.15 1.92 -3.53
C GLY A 109 -14.72 2.39 -4.86
N THR A 110 -13.85 3.04 -5.62
CA THR A 110 -14.05 3.40 -7.02
C THR A 110 -13.16 2.52 -7.90
N ALA A 111 -13.35 2.60 -9.22
CA ALA A 111 -12.45 1.91 -10.16
C ALA A 111 -10.98 2.32 -9.99
N ALA A 112 -10.70 3.56 -9.53
CA ALA A 112 -9.34 4.02 -9.26
C ALA A 112 -8.72 3.38 -8.01
N ASP A 113 -9.56 2.94 -7.07
CA ASP A 113 -9.12 2.28 -5.84
C ASP A 113 -8.84 0.78 -6.04
N ALA A 114 -9.43 0.18 -7.08
CA ALA A 114 -9.44 -1.26 -7.27
C ALA A 114 -8.06 -1.84 -7.64
N PRO A 115 -7.75 -3.08 -7.20
CA PRO A 115 -6.65 -3.83 -7.79
C PRO A 115 -6.83 -4.00 -9.30
N SER A 116 -5.71 -4.20 -10.01
CA SER A 116 -5.74 -4.37 -11.46
C SER A 116 -6.64 -5.54 -11.87
N GLY A 117 -7.52 -5.30 -12.85
CA GLY A 117 -8.46 -6.30 -13.35
C GLY A 117 -9.66 -6.59 -12.43
N GLU A 118 -9.82 -5.85 -11.34
CA GLU A 118 -10.99 -5.94 -10.47
C GLU A 118 -11.92 -4.75 -10.66
N ARG A 119 -13.22 -4.97 -10.38
CA ARG A 119 -14.23 -3.91 -10.38
C ARG A 119 -14.90 -3.91 -9.01
N PRO A 120 -14.92 -2.76 -8.31
CA PRO A 120 -15.54 -2.70 -7.00
C PRO A 120 -17.06 -2.88 -7.12
N PRO A 121 -17.68 -3.66 -6.22
CA PRO A 121 -19.12 -3.63 -6.04
C PRO A 121 -19.64 -2.22 -5.75
N ALA A 122 -20.91 -1.97 -6.06
CA ALA A 122 -21.54 -0.71 -5.71
C ALA A 122 -21.56 -0.52 -4.17
N PRO A 123 -21.35 0.71 -3.66
CA PRO A 123 -21.52 0.98 -2.24
C PRO A 123 -22.91 0.58 -1.78
N ARG A 124 -23.00 -0.07 -0.62
CA ARG A 124 -24.25 -0.56 -0.07
C ARG A 124 -24.32 -0.37 1.43
N THR A 125 -25.53 -0.38 1.95
CA THR A 125 -25.77 -0.36 3.39
C THR A 125 -26.42 -1.67 3.84
N ALA A 126 -26.20 -2.05 5.09
CA ALA A 126 -26.87 -3.18 5.71
C ALA A 126 -27.11 -2.89 7.19
N CYS A 127 -28.12 -3.51 7.78
CA CYS A 127 -28.40 -3.38 9.21
C CYS A 127 -28.23 -4.75 9.88
N ALA A 128 -27.21 -4.86 10.73
CA ALA A 128 -26.96 -6.08 11.49
C ALA A 128 -27.76 -6.05 12.79
N ARG A 129 -28.43 -7.16 13.14
CA ARG A 129 -29.03 -7.37 14.47
C ARG A 129 -28.19 -8.40 15.21
N VAL A 130 -27.55 -8.00 16.29
CA VAL A 130 -26.50 -8.77 16.98
C VAL A 130 -26.62 -8.68 18.50
N ALA A 131 -25.88 -9.52 19.22
CA ALA A 131 -25.85 -9.51 20.68
C ALA A 131 -25.37 -8.14 21.23
N PRO A 132 -25.75 -7.75 22.46
CA PRO A 132 -25.44 -6.43 23.01
C PRO A 132 -23.94 -6.14 23.12
N ASP A 133 -23.13 -7.16 23.38
CA ASP A 133 -21.67 -7.09 23.49
C ASP A 133 -20.93 -7.37 22.17
N ALA A 134 -21.66 -7.57 21.05
CA ALA A 134 -21.05 -7.85 19.76
C ALA A 134 -20.19 -6.67 19.24
N SER A 135 -19.14 -7.01 18.50
CA SER A 135 -18.21 -6.05 17.89
C SER A 135 -18.72 -5.59 16.53
N THR A 136 -18.11 -4.53 16.00
CA THR A 136 -18.32 -4.14 14.61
C THR A 136 -17.91 -5.25 13.64
N ALA A 137 -16.88 -6.04 13.93
CA ALA A 137 -16.49 -7.21 13.12
C ALA A 137 -17.58 -8.29 13.11
N GLU A 138 -18.20 -8.58 14.27
CA GLU A 138 -19.30 -9.53 14.37
C GLU A 138 -20.57 -9.01 13.66
N ALA A 139 -20.88 -7.72 13.80
CA ALA A 139 -21.95 -7.05 13.07
C ALA A 139 -21.72 -7.13 11.55
N LEU A 140 -20.50 -6.84 11.08
CA LEU A 140 -20.14 -6.94 9.66
C LEU A 140 -20.25 -8.38 9.16
N ALA A 141 -19.77 -9.36 9.93
CA ALA A 141 -19.85 -10.77 9.59
C ALA A 141 -21.31 -11.27 9.51
N ALA A 142 -22.25 -10.67 10.23
CA ALA A 142 -23.66 -11.03 10.14
C ALA A 142 -24.29 -10.68 8.78
N VAL A 143 -23.74 -9.71 8.03
CA VAL A 143 -24.38 -9.16 6.82
C VAL A 143 -23.48 -9.08 5.57
N ALA A 144 -22.21 -9.44 5.68
CA ALA A 144 -21.24 -9.19 4.61
C ALA A 144 -20.16 -10.28 4.44
N LYS A 145 -20.45 -11.52 4.85
CA LYS A 145 -19.57 -12.67 4.60
C LYS A 145 -19.39 -12.96 3.09
N PRO A 146 -18.26 -13.58 2.68
CA PRO A 146 -17.12 -13.94 3.53
C PRO A 146 -16.26 -12.71 3.88
N LEU A 147 -15.66 -12.73 5.07
CA LEU A 147 -14.63 -11.78 5.47
C LEU A 147 -13.27 -12.47 5.39
N ARG A 148 -12.24 -11.76 4.92
CA ARG A 148 -10.85 -12.24 4.93
C ARG A 148 -10.00 -11.30 5.77
N TYR A 149 -9.19 -11.87 6.65
CA TYR A 149 -8.22 -11.15 7.47
C TYR A 149 -6.82 -11.69 7.23
N ASP A 150 -5.80 -10.86 7.44
CA ASP A 150 -4.41 -11.33 7.49
C ASP A 150 -4.04 -11.81 8.91
N THR A 151 -2.77 -12.19 9.09
CA THR A 151 -2.24 -12.64 10.39
C THR A 151 -2.18 -11.55 11.45
N ASN A 152 -2.28 -10.27 11.05
CA ASN A 152 -2.30 -9.11 11.95
C ASN A 152 -3.72 -8.62 12.24
N ALA A 153 -4.74 -9.41 11.86
CA ALA A 153 -6.16 -9.06 11.96
C ALA A 153 -6.57 -7.83 11.13
N LEU A 154 -5.81 -7.47 10.10
CA LEU A 154 -6.22 -6.47 9.10
C LEU A 154 -7.34 -7.05 8.25
N LEU A 155 -8.44 -6.30 8.10
CA LEU A 155 -9.55 -6.67 7.22
C LEU A 155 -9.13 -6.53 5.75
N CYS A 156 -8.90 -7.65 5.09
CA CYS A 156 -8.45 -7.71 3.71
C CYS A 156 -9.58 -7.71 2.70
N ALA A 157 -10.72 -8.34 3.02
CA ALA A 157 -11.85 -8.43 2.09
C ALA A 157 -13.20 -8.48 2.80
N ILE A 158 -14.19 -7.86 2.18
CA ILE A 158 -15.61 -7.90 2.56
C ILE A 158 -16.40 -8.48 1.40
N SER A 159 -17.21 -9.51 1.65
CA SER A 159 -18.01 -10.18 0.63
C SER A 159 -17.18 -10.61 -0.60
N GLY A 160 -15.93 -11.03 -0.37
CA GLY A 160 -15.00 -11.47 -1.41
C GLY A 160 -14.27 -10.36 -2.18
N TYR A 161 -14.46 -9.08 -1.83
CA TYR A 161 -13.76 -7.95 -2.47
C TYR A 161 -12.78 -7.23 -1.52
N PRO A 162 -11.56 -6.89 -2.00
CA PRO A 162 -10.95 -7.39 -3.23
C PRO A 162 -10.66 -8.89 -3.15
N ARG A 163 -10.52 -9.55 -4.32
CA ARG A 163 -10.21 -10.98 -4.38
C ARG A 163 -8.83 -11.28 -3.81
N THR A 164 -7.86 -10.40 -4.07
CA THR A 164 -6.47 -10.53 -3.60
C THR A 164 -5.97 -9.24 -2.95
N GLY A 165 -4.76 -9.26 -2.39
CA GLY A 165 -4.16 -8.13 -1.69
C GLY A 165 -4.62 -7.99 -0.24
N CYS A 166 -3.86 -7.25 0.56
CA CYS A 166 -4.25 -6.88 1.93
C CYS A 166 -3.37 -5.74 2.44
N GLY A 167 -3.72 -4.49 2.13
CA GLY A 167 -2.86 -3.35 2.49
C GLY A 167 -1.69 -3.14 1.52
N ASP A 168 -1.88 -3.43 0.23
CA ASP A 168 -0.79 -3.37 -0.75
C ASP A 168 -0.28 -1.92 -0.89
N GLN A 169 1.05 -1.76 -0.97
CA GLN A 169 1.66 -0.48 -1.31
C GLN A 169 1.34 -0.11 -2.75
N VAL A 170 0.95 1.14 -2.96
CA VAL A 170 0.77 1.72 -4.29
C VAL A 170 1.95 2.65 -4.55
N ALA A 171 2.70 2.37 -5.63
CA ALA A 171 3.78 3.25 -6.06
C ALA A 171 3.21 4.46 -6.79
N ALA A 172 3.91 5.61 -6.73
CA ALA A 172 3.67 6.69 -7.67
C ALA A 172 3.84 6.11 -9.08
N SER A 173 2.80 6.13 -9.90
CA SER A 173 3.02 5.97 -11.34
C SER A 173 3.83 7.19 -11.77
N GLU A 174 5.07 6.98 -12.22
CA GLU A 174 5.74 8.03 -12.97
C GLU A 174 4.84 8.42 -14.15
N PRO A 175 4.71 9.72 -14.48
CA PRO A 175 3.94 10.11 -15.64
C PRO A 175 4.56 9.41 -16.84
N THR A 176 3.82 8.48 -17.45
CA THR A 176 4.15 8.02 -18.79
C THR A 176 4.01 9.24 -19.67
N ALA A 177 5.14 9.90 -19.96
CA ALA A 177 5.22 10.96 -20.92
C ALA A 177 4.51 10.47 -22.17
N SER A 178 3.42 11.15 -22.53
CA SER A 178 2.59 10.80 -23.67
C SER A 178 3.49 10.65 -24.89
N ALA A 179 3.69 9.40 -25.33
CA ALA A 179 4.33 9.13 -26.60
C ALA A 179 3.45 9.75 -27.68
N ARG A 180 3.90 10.87 -28.25
CA ARG A 180 3.40 11.34 -29.54
C ARG A 180 3.68 10.23 -30.56
N PRO A 181 2.75 9.91 -31.46
CA PRO A 181 3.02 8.98 -32.53
C PRO A 181 3.95 9.67 -33.55
N GLY A 182 5.24 9.36 -33.48
CA GLY A 182 6.24 9.76 -34.44
C GLY A 182 6.89 8.51 -35.03
N ALA A 183 6.58 8.28 -36.31
CA ALA A 183 7.27 7.45 -37.30
C ALA A 183 7.99 6.16 -36.84
N ALA A 184 7.50 5.03 -37.36
CA ALA A 184 8.14 3.74 -37.30
C ALA A 184 9.55 3.76 -37.93
N GLU A 185 10.51 3.14 -37.24
CA GLU A 185 11.71 2.53 -37.83
C GLU A 185 11.91 1.11 -37.25
N PRO A 186 12.50 0.18 -38.01
CA PRO A 186 12.33 -1.25 -37.80
C PRO A 186 13.20 -1.80 -36.68
N ALA A 187 12.69 -2.88 -36.09
CA ALA A 187 13.33 -3.67 -35.05
C ALA A 187 14.73 -4.16 -35.44
N GLY A 188 15.74 -3.72 -34.68
CA GLY A 188 17.09 -4.27 -34.68
C GLY A 188 17.49 -4.64 -33.26
N HIS A 189 17.59 -5.94 -32.97
CA HIS A 189 18.23 -6.46 -31.77
C HIS A 189 19.74 -6.10 -31.84
N GLY A 190 20.20 -5.20 -30.96
CA GLY A 190 21.60 -4.76 -30.89
C GLY A 190 22.28 -5.27 -29.59
N PRO A 191 23.52 -5.78 -29.66
CA PRO A 191 24.19 -6.40 -28.52
C PRO A 191 24.67 -5.34 -27.51
N SER A 192 24.62 -5.70 -26.23
CA SER A 192 24.96 -4.87 -25.07
C SER A 192 26.45 -4.52 -25.04
N VAL A 193 26.87 -3.59 -25.90
CA VAL A 193 28.22 -3.00 -25.94
C VAL A 193 28.60 -2.31 -24.63
N GLY A 194 27.62 -1.82 -23.87
CA GLY A 194 27.84 -1.18 -22.57
C GLY A 194 28.37 -2.13 -21.49
N LEU A 195 27.99 -3.41 -21.52
CA LEU A 195 28.45 -4.39 -20.54
C LEU A 195 29.93 -4.77 -20.78
N TRP A 196 30.30 -4.92 -22.05
CA TRP A 196 31.68 -5.25 -22.44
C TRP A 196 32.65 -4.09 -22.23
N ALA A 197 32.20 -2.84 -22.49
CA ALA A 197 32.98 -1.65 -22.16
C ALA A 197 33.24 -1.53 -20.65
N GLY A 198 32.25 -1.88 -19.81
CA GLY A 198 32.41 -1.91 -18.35
C GLY A 198 33.41 -2.96 -17.88
N VAL A 199 33.34 -4.19 -18.39
CA VAL A 199 34.26 -5.28 -18.00
C VAL A 199 35.70 -4.98 -18.44
N ALA A 200 35.90 -4.43 -19.65
CA ALA A 200 37.22 -4.06 -20.13
C ALA A 200 37.88 -2.97 -19.27
N ALA A 201 37.09 -1.99 -18.80
CA ALA A 201 37.57 -0.93 -17.92
C ALA A 201 38.04 -1.48 -16.56
N VAL A 202 37.29 -2.41 -15.96
CA VAL A 202 37.66 -3.04 -14.68
C VAL A 202 38.91 -3.91 -14.81
N ALA A 203 39.04 -4.67 -15.90
CA ALA A 203 40.21 -5.49 -16.15
C ALA A 203 41.49 -4.65 -16.35
N ALA A 204 41.40 -3.53 -17.08
CA ALA A 204 42.51 -2.61 -17.27
C ALA A 204 42.99 -1.98 -15.95
N LEU A 205 42.05 -1.59 -15.08
CA LEU A 205 42.36 -1.05 -13.75
C LEU A 205 43.00 -2.10 -12.83
N GLY A 206 42.52 -3.35 -12.89
CA GLY A 206 43.12 -4.48 -12.17
C GLY A 206 44.56 -4.77 -12.59
N ALA A 207 44.83 -4.77 -13.89
CA ALA A 207 46.18 -5.00 -14.44
C ALA A 207 47.16 -3.87 -14.07
N ALA A 208 46.70 -2.62 -14.09
CA ALA A 208 47.50 -1.47 -13.68
C ALA A 208 47.90 -1.53 -12.19
N ALA A 209 46.97 -1.94 -11.32
CA ALA A 209 47.22 -2.08 -9.89
C ALA A 209 48.26 -3.17 -9.58
N VAL A 210 48.20 -4.32 -10.26
CA VAL A 210 49.18 -5.41 -10.10
C VAL A 210 50.57 -5.00 -10.58
N ARG A 211 50.66 -4.27 -11.70
CA ARG A 211 51.94 -3.79 -12.25
C ARG A 211 52.59 -2.75 -11.32
N GLN A 212 51.78 -1.90 -10.69
CA GLN A 212 52.25 -0.91 -9.72
C GLN A 212 52.70 -1.56 -8.40
N ALA A 213 52.04 -2.64 -7.96
CA ALA A 213 52.45 -3.41 -6.79
C ALA A 213 53.78 -4.16 -7.02
N ARG A 214 53.99 -4.72 -8.23
CA ARG A 214 55.26 -5.38 -8.59
C ARG A 214 56.45 -4.43 -8.67
N ARG A 215 56.25 -3.21 -9.16
CA ARG A 215 57.31 -2.17 -9.21
C ARG A 215 57.70 -1.60 -7.84
N ARG A 216 56.93 -1.85 -6.78
CA ARG A 216 57.23 -1.41 -5.42
C ARG A 216 57.84 -2.49 -4.53
N ARG A 217 57.98 -3.73 -5.03
CA ARG A 217 58.61 -4.86 -4.34
C ARG A 217 59.94 -5.30 -4.96
N GLY A 218 60.36 -4.64 -6.04
CA GLY A 218 61.70 -4.77 -6.61
C GLY A 218 62.54 -3.55 -6.27
#